data_AF-A0AAQ3LSP8-F1
#
_entry.id   AF-A0AAQ3LSP8-F1
#
_cell.length_a   1.000
_cell.length_b   1.000
_cell.length_c   1.000
_cell.angle_alpha   90.00
_cell.angle_beta   90.00
_cell.angle_gamma   90.00
#
_symmetry.space_group_name_H-M   'P 1'
#
loop_
_entity.id
_entity.type
_entity.pdbx_description
1 polymer ?
#
loop_
_entity_poly.entity_id
_entity_poly.type
_entity_poly.pdbx_seq_one_letter_code
_entity_poly.pdbx_strand_id
1 'polypeptide(L)' 'MSKPYRVRDKFVEEVKERRVKMIIETKDDVRESDLVNATLWKYLSKITTKDVLEFREEFGGKE' A
#
# COMPACT_ATOMS: atom_id res chain seq x y z
N MET A 1 -16.96 -6.46 -10.65
CA MET A 1 -16.54 -6.98 -9.34
C MET A 1 -15.06 -6.71 -9.17
N SER A 2 -14.65 -6.06 -8.08
CA SER A 2 -13.23 -5.91 -7.77
C SER A 2 -12.66 -7.25 -7.33
N LYS A 3 -11.47 -7.61 -7.81
CA LYS A 3 -10.77 -8.81 -7.33
C LYS A 3 -10.13 -8.47 -5.97
N PRO A 4 -10.30 -9.29 -4.93
CA PRO A 4 -9.55 -9.10 -3.69
C PRO A 4 -8.08 -9.45 -3.95
N TYR A 5 -7.18 -8.51 -3.64
CA TYR A 5 -5.73 -8.72 -3.72
C TYR A 5 -5.16 -8.82 -2.31
N ARG A 6 -4.37 -9.86 -2.03
CA ARG A 6 -3.66 -9.97 -0.77
C ARG A 6 -2.48 -9.00 -0.77
N VAL A 7 -2.50 -8.07 0.18
CA VAL A 7 -1.33 -7.25 0.52
C VAL A 7 -0.50 -7.98 1.58
N ARG A 8 0.82 -7.79 1.55
CA ARG A 8 1.74 -8.42 2.52
C ARG A 8 1.60 -7.80 3.90
N ASP A 9 1.85 -8.58 4.94
CA ASP A 9 1.68 -8.17 6.34
C ASP A 9 2.45 -6.88 6.69
N LYS A 10 3.71 -6.78 6.24
CA LYS A 10 4.52 -5.57 6.43
C LYS A 10 3.88 -4.30 5.84
N PHE A 11 3.22 -4.42 4.68
CA PHE A 11 2.52 -3.29 4.07
C PHE A 11 1.27 -2.91 4.89
N VAL A 12 0.56 -3.89 5.45
CA VAL A 12 -0.59 -3.66 6.33
C VAL A 12 -0.16 -2.93 7.61
N GLU A 13 0.96 -3.34 8.23
CA GLU A 13 1.50 -2.68 9.41
C GLU A 13 1.90 -1.23 9.13
N GLU A 14 2.61 -0.97 8.03
CA GLU A 14 2.99 0.38 7.60
C GLU A 14 1.76 1.26 7.34
N VAL A 15 0.73 0.73 6.67
CA VAL A 15 -0.54 1.44 6.44
C VAL A 15 -1.21 1.81 7.76
N LYS A 16 -1.26 0.90 8.74
CA LYS A 16 -1.85 1.17 10.06
C LYS A 16 -1.09 2.25 10.81
N GLU A 17 0.24 2.17 10.87
CA GLU A 17 1.06 3.16 11.56
C GLU A 17 0.92 4.54 10.91
N ARG A 18 0.96 4.59 9.57
CA ARG A 18 0.83 5.83 8.81
C ARG A 18 -0.56 6.46 8.98
N ARG A 19 -1.61 5.64 8.98
CA ARG A 19 -2.99 6.08 9.24
C ARG A 19 -3.10 6.77 10.60
N VAL A 20 -2.57 6.18 11.66
CA VAL A 20 -2.60 6.77 13.01
C VAL A 20 -1.90 8.13 13.02
N LYS A 21 -0.71 8.23 12.42
CA LYS A 21 0.03 9.50 12.31
C LYS A 21 -0.77 10.57 11.57
N MET A 22 -1.43 10.21 10.48
CA MET A 22 -2.26 11.14 9.70
C MET A 22 -3.48 11.61 10.48
N ILE A 23 -4.17 10.72 11.20
CA ILE A 23 -5.31 11.09 12.06
C ILE A 23 -4.88 12.10 13.13
N ILE A 24 -3.70 11.90 13.74
CA ILE A 24 -3.15 12.82 14.74
C ILE A 24 -2.87 14.20 14.12
N GLU A 25 -2.29 14.22 12.91
CA GLU A 25 -1.94 15.46 12.20
C GLU A 25 -3.17 16.24 11.73
N THR A 26 -4.14 15.56 11.13
CA THR A 26 -5.34 16.19 10.55
C THR A 26 -6.45 16.43 11.56
N LYS A 27 -6.39 15.75 12.73
CA LYS A 27 -7.49 15.65 13.70
C LYS A 27 -8.79 15.12 13.10
N ASP A 28 -8.71 14.36 12.02
CA ASP A 28 -9.84 13.85 11.26
C ASP A 28 -9.68 12.35 10.99
N ASP A 29 -10.77 11.62 10.78
CA ASP A 29 -10.69 10.19 10.49
C ASP A 29 -10.19 9.97 9.06
N VAL A 30 -9.05 9.31 8.94
CA VAL A 30 -8.52 8.88 7.66
C VAL A 30 -8.88 7.42 7.48
N ARG A 31 -9.75 7.09 6.51
CA ARG A 31 -10.09 5.69 6.22
C ARG A 31 -8.89 4.96 5.63
N GLU A 32 -8.68 3.73 6.08
CA GLU A 32 -7.60 2.87 5.58
C GLU A 32 -7.68 2.68 4.06
N SER A 33 -8.88 2.49 3.53
CA SER A 33 -9.12 2.37 2.08
C SER A 33 -8.72 3.62 1.32
N ASP A 34 -8.93 4.82 1.88
CA ASP A 34 -8.54 6.07 1.23
C ASP A 34 -7.01 6.19 1.18
N LEU A 35 -6.31 5.83 2.27
CA LEU A 35 -4.85 5.81 2.31
C LEU A 35 -4.26 4.81 1.29
N VAL A 36 -4.81 3.60 1.22
CA VAL A 36 -4.36 2.58 0.26
C VAL A 36 -4.61 3.04 -1.17
N ASN A 37 -5.81 3.53 -1.48
CA ASN A 37 -6.14 4.01 -2.83
C ASN A 37 -5.31 5.23 -3.24
N ALA A 38 -5.07 6.19 -2.34
CA ALA A 38 -4.22 7.34 -2.60
C ALA A 38 -2.77 6.91 -2.89
N THR A 39 -2.27 5.91 -2.15
CA THR A 39 -0.94 5.35 -2.38
C THR A 39 -0.86 4.70 -3.76
N LEU A 40 -1.81 3.82 -4.10
CA LEU A 40 -1.85 3.18 -5.41
C LEU A 40 -1.96 4.23 -6.52
N TRP A 41 -2.89 5.17 -6.41
CA TRP A 41 -3.10 6.21 -7.42
C TRP A 41 -1.84 7.05 -7.68
N LYS A 42 -1.11 7.42 -6.62
CA LYS A 42 0.10 8.26 -6.72
C LYS A 42 1.26 7.56 -7.45
N TYR A 43 1.33 6.22 -7.38
CA TYR A 43 2.44 5.44 -7.93
C TYR A 43 2.07 4.56 -9.12
N LEU A 44 0.78 4.31 -9.38
CA LEU A 44 0.34 3.42 -10.46
C LEU A 44 0.75 3.91 -11.84
N SER A 45 0.75 5.23 -12.09
CA SER A 45 1.23 5.79 -13.37
C SER A 45 2.75 5.78 -13.53
N LYS A 46 3.48 5.51 -12.44
CA LYS A 46 4.94 5.55 -12.39
C LYS A 46 5.56 4.15 -12.32
N ILE A 47 4.77 3.12 -12.05
CA ILE A 47 5.25 1.76 -11.93
C ILE A 47 5.72 1.25 -13.29
N THR A 48 6.93 0.69 -13.34
CA THR A 48 7.50 0.10 -14.55
C THR A 48 7.52 -1.42 -14.45
N THR A 49 7.73 -2.09 -15.58
CA THR A 49 7.94 -3.55 -15.61
C THR A 49 9.11 -3.97 -14.71
N LYS A 50 10.15 -3.15 -14.61
CA LYS A 50 11.33 -3.42 -13.77
C LYS A 50 10.94 -3.45 -12.30
N ASP A 51 10.16 -2.48 -11.83
CA ASP A 51 9.71 -2.42 -10.43
C ASP A 51 8.88 -3.66 -10.03
N VAL A 52 8.04 -4.15 -10.95
CA VAL A 52 7.24 -5.36 -10.72
C VAL A 52 8.12 -6.62 -10.66
N LEU A 53 9.15 -6.71 -11.52
CA LEU A 53 10.10 -7.81 -11.51
C LEU A 53 10.96 -7.79 -10.24
N GLU A 54 11.48 -6.63 -9.85
CA GLU A 54 12.24 -6.46 -8.60
C GLU A 54 11.39 -6.82 -7.37
N PHE A 55 10.12 -6.38 -7.32
CA PHE A 55 9.18 -6.78 -6.28
C PHE A 55 8.96 -8.31 -6.27
N ARG A 56 8.89 -8.94 -7.45
CA ARG A 56 8.76 -10.39 -7.55
C ARG A 56 10.06 -11.11 -7.14
N GLU A 57 11.23 -10.56 -7.39
CA GLU A 57 12.49 -11.18 -6.98
C GLU A 57 12.73 -11.03 -5.47
N GLU A 58 12.52 -9.83 -4.94
CA GLU A 58 12.70 -9.51 -3.52
C GLU A 58 11.73 -10.30 -2.63
N PHE A 59 10.51 -10.54 -3.12
CA PHE A 59 9.45 -11.12 -2.31
C PHE A 59 8.82 -12.42 -2.84
N GLY A 60 9.06 -12.80 -4.10
CA GLY A 60 8.50 -14.01 -4.72
C GLY A 60 9.24 -15.30 -4.40
N GLY A 61 10.32 -15.23 -3.61
CA GLY A 61 11.04 -16.40 -3.08
C GLY A 61 10.71 -16.76 -1.63
N LYS A 62 9.78 -16.05 -0.97
CA LYS A 62 9.34 -16.35 0.40
C LYS A 62 7.81 -16.38 0.45
N GLU A 63 7.28 -17.53 0.06
CA GLU A 63 6.03 -18.08 0.59
C GLU A 63 6.38 -19.23 1.53
#